data_AF-A0A367LUI2-F1
#
_entry.id   AF-A0A367LUI2-F1
#
_cell.length_a   1.000
_cell.length_b   1.000
_cell.length_c   1.000
_cell.angle_alpha   90.00
_cell.angle_beta   90.00
_cell.angle_gamma   90.00
#
_symmetry.space_group_name_H-M   'P 1'
#
loop_
_entity.id
_entity.type
_entity.pdbx_description
1 polymer ?
#
loop_
_entity_poly.entity_id
_entity_poly.type
_entity_poly.pdbx_seq_one_letter_code
_entity_poly.pdbx_strand_id
1 'polypeptide(L)'
;LTAALLRAPLRQWPAILLCSAVANLAANRLYGDSLWMSAAFLPANLSEAIFAAMLLRINRVREDFEFNLHSAVRVLWAGALIPPLLGASVGAVLV
;
A
#
# COMPACT_ATOMS: atom_id res chain seq x y z
N LEU A 1 0.51 5.50 -2.80
CA LEU A 1 0.37 4.29 -3.65
C LEU A 1 -1.08 3.78 -3.72
N THR A 2 -1.70 3.42 -2.59
CA THR A 2 -3.06 2.85 -2.52
C THR A 2 -4.13 3.63 -3.30
N ALA A 3 -4.17 4.96 -3.14
CA ALA A 3 -5.11 5.81 -3.87
C ALA A 3 -4.92 5.76 -5.40
N ALA A 4 -3.68 5.63 -5.87
CA ALA A 4 -3.39 5.50 -7.30
C ALA A 4 -3.86 4.14 -7.85
N LEU A 5 -3.62 3.06 -7.10
CA LEU A 5 -4.10 1.71 -7.45
C LEU A 5 -5.64 1.64 -7.47
N LEU A 6 -6.31 2.24 -6.49
CA LEU A 6 -7.77 2.30 -6.41
C LEU A 6 -8.38 3.03 -7.61
N ARG A 7 -7.69 4.07 -8.12
CA ARG A 7 -8.18 4.88 -9.25
C ARG A 7 -7.90 4.24 -10.61
N ALA A 8 -6.82 3.48 -10.73
CA ALA A 8 -6.35 2.90 -11.98
C ALA A 8 -7.00 1.55 -12.32
N PRO A 9 -7.16 1.22 -13.63
CA PRO A 9 -7.53 -0.12 -14.06
C PRO A 9 -6.46 -1.16 -13.68
N LEU A 10 -6.87 -2.40 -13.41
CA LEU A 10 -5.97 -3.48 -12.93
C LEU A 10 -4.76 -3.70 -13.84
N ARG A 11 -4.91 -3.51 -15.16
CA ARG A 11 -3.82 -3.64 -16.14
C ARG A 11 -2.68 -2.64 -15.93
N GLN A 12 -2.92 -1.50 -15.29
CA GLN A 12 -1.91 -0.48 -15.01
C GLN A 12 -1.20 -0.69 -13.66
N TRP A 13 -1.70 -1.61 -12.82
CA TRP A 13 -1.14 -1.84 -11.49
C TRP A 13 0.33 -2.24 -11.51
N PRO A 14 0.80 -3.15 -12.38
CA PRO A 14 2.22 -3.51 -12.40
C PRO A 14 3.14 -2.31 -12.63
N ALA A 15 2.77 -1.40 -13.54
CA ALA A 15 3.54 -0.19 -13.81
C ALA A 15 3.55 0.77 -12.62
N ILE A 16 2.40 0.98 -11.97
CA ILE A 16 2.28 1.83 -10.77
C ILE A 16 3.10 1.26 -9.61
N LEU A 17 3.06 -0.06 -9.42
CA LEU A 17 3.84 -0.76 -8.39
C LEU A 17 5.34 -0.64 -8.65
N LEU A 18 5.79 -0.82 -9.89
CA LEU A 18 7.20 -0.64 -10.27
C LEU A 18 7.68 0.79 -10.05
N CYS A 19 6.91 1.79 -10.47
CA CYS A 19 7.25 3.20 -10.21
C CYS A 19 7.34 3.47 -8.70
N SER A 20 6.42 2.94 -7.91
CA SER A 20 6.43 3.12 -6.46
C SER A 20 7.58 2.38 -5.78
N ALA A 21 7.96 1.21 -6.28
CA ALA A 21 9.11 0.43 -5.81
C ALA A 21 10.42 1.22 -6.00
N VAL A 22 10.63 1.78 -7.20
CA VAL A 22 11.80 2.62 -7.52
C VAL A 22 11.80 3.89 -6.68
N ALA A 23 10.65 4.56 -6.56
CA ALA A 23 10.55 5.77 -5.74
C ALA A 23 10.84 5.49 -4.25
N ASN A 24 10.38 4.35 -3.72
CA ASN A 24 10.62 3.96 -2.33
C ASN A 24 12.11 3.68 -2.07
N LEU A 25 12.78 2.94 -2.96
CA LEU A 25 14.22 2.69 -2.87
C LEU A 25 15.03 3.99 -2.97
N ALA A 26 14.67 4.87 -3.90
CA ALA A 26 15.34 6.16 -4.08
C ALA A 26 15.18 7.07 -2.85
N ALA A 27 13.97 7.13 -2.29
CA ALA A 27 13.69 7.90 -1.08
C ALA A 27 14.53 7.40 0.10
N ASN A 28 14.47 6.11 0.42
CA ASN A 28 15.22 5.56 1.55
C ASN A 28 16.74 5.75 1.37
N ARG A 29 17.24 5.63 0.15
CA ARG A 29 18.66 5.89 -0.14
C ARG A 29 19.06 7.35 0.09
N LEU A 30 18.18 8.31 -0.20
CA LEU A 30 18.40 9.74 0.08
C LEU A 30 18.38 10.04 1.58
N TYR A 31 17.60 9.30 2.37
CA TYR A 31 17.55 9.42 3.83
C TYR A 31 18.67 8.64 4.55
N GLY A 32 19.57 7.98 3.81
CA GLY A 32 20.75 7.33 4.34
C GLY A 32 20.59 5.85 4.67
N ASP A 33 19.43 5.26 4.39
CA ASP A 33 19.21 3.83 4.60
C ASP A 33 19.97 2.99 3.57
N SER A 34 20.35 1.77 3.98
CA SER A 34 20.92 0.81 3.05
C SER A 34 19.87 0.36 2.02
N LEU A 35 20.32 0.18 0.77
CA LEU A 35 19.47 -0.36 -0.30
C LEU A 35 18.96 -1.77 0.04
N TRP A 36 19.77 -2.55 0.76
CA TRP A 36 19.40 -3.89 1.21
C TRP A 36 18.20 -3.85 2.18
N MET A 37 18.29 -3.05 3.25
CA MET A 37 17.18 -2.89 4.20
C MET A 37 15.92 -2.37 3.50
N SER A 38 16.08 -1.41 2.60
CA SER A 38 14.97 -0.84 1.82
C SER A 38 14.31 -1.85 0.89
N ALA A 39 15.11 -2.73 0.27
CA ALA A 39 14.62 -3.82 -0.57
C ALA A 39 13.91 -4.91 0.24
N ALA A 40 14.36 -5.18 1.48
CA ALA A 40 13.72 -6.16 2.36
C ALA A 40 12.28 -5.76 2.77
N PHE A 41 12.02 -4.46 2.98
CA PHE A 41 10.69 -3.95 3.28
C PHE A 41 9.82 -3.67 2.04
N LEU A 42 10.38 -3.74 0.82
CA LEU A 42 9.63 -3.47 -0.40
C LEU A 42 8.43 -4.42 -0.60
N PRO A 43 8.59 -5.76 -0.47
CA PRO A 43 7.48 -6.69 -0.62
C PRO A 43 6.34 -6.42 0.35
N ALA A 44 6.69 -6.13 1.61
CA ALA A 44 5.76 -5.70 2.64
C ALA A 44 4.99 -4.45 2.19
N ASN A 45 5.68 -3.34 1.93
CA ASN A 45 5.07 -2.06 1.55
C ASN A 45 4.16 -2.16 0.29
N LEU A 46 4.56 -2.95 -0.70
CA LEU A 46 3.74 -3.16 -1.90
C LEU A 46 2.51 -4.03 -1.61
N SER A 47 2.68 -5.11 -0.84
CA SER A 47 1.58 -6.01 -0.45
C SER A 47 0.49 -5.25 0.32
N GLU A 48 0.89 -4.32 1.18
CA GLU A 48 0.01 -3.46 1.94
C GLU A 48 -0.89 -2.61 1.04
N ALA A 49 -0.26 -1.89 0.12
CA ALA A 49 -0.97 -0.98 -0.77
C ALA A 49 -1.91 -1.73 -1.73
N ILE A 50 -1.49 -2.92 -2.19
CA ILE A 50 -2.33 -3.81 -3.01
C ILE A 50 -3.55 -4.27 -2.19
N PHE A 51 -3.34 -4.78 -0.97
CA PHE A 51 -4.41 -5.29 -0.12
C PHE A 51 -5.41 -4.19 0.23
N ALA A 52 -4.92 -3.03 0.65
CA ALA A 52 -5.73 -1.85 0.91
C ALA A 52 -6.56 -1.44 -0.31
N ALA A 53 -5.95 -1.38 -1.49
CA ALA A 53 -6.64 -1.00 -2.72
C ALA A 53 -7.70 -2.05 -3.14
N MET A 54 -7.40 -3.34 -3.00
CA MET A 54 -8.36 -4.42 -3.28
C MET A 54 -9.54 -4.39 -2.31
N LEU A 55 -9.29 -4.25 -1.01
CA LEU A 55 -10.33 -4.23 0.01
C LEU A 55 -11.27 -3.03 -0.19
N LEU A 56 -10.73 -1.85 -0.50
CA LEU A 56 -11.53 -0.66 -0.83
C LEU A 56 -12.32 -0.81 -2.13
N ARG A 57 -11.75 -1.49 -3.14
CA ARG A 57 -12.41 -1.73 -4.42
C ARG A 57 -13.56 -2.74 -4.32
N ILE A 58 -13.37 -3.82 -3.55
CA ILE A 58 -14.40 -4.85 -3.29
C ILE A 58 -15.58 -4.23 -2.54
N ASN A 59 -15.31 -3.36 -1.56
CA ASN A 59 -16.36 -2.71 -0.77
C ASN A 59 -17.04 -1.52 -1.47
N ARG A 60 -16.80 -1.29 -2.77
CA ARG A 60 -17.39 -0.20 -3.59
C ARG A 60 -17.35 1.19 -2.94
N VAL A 61 -16.34 1.47 -2.12
CA VAL A 61 -16.16 2.76 -1.41
C VAL A 61 -15.97 3.96 -2.38
N ARG A 62 -15.89 3.69 -3.70
CA ARG A 62 -15.83 4.72 -4.75
C ARG A 62 -17.15 5.47 -4.95
N GLU A 63 -18.30 4.91 -4.59
CA GLU A 63 -19.61 5.51 -4.90
C GLU A 63 -20.28 6.18 -3.69
N ASP A 64 -19.99 5.71 -2.47
CA ASP A 64 -20.67 6.18 -1.24
C ASP A 64 -19.72 6.94 -0.28
N PHE A 65 -18.88 7.84 -0.78
CA PHE A 65 -18.16 8.78 0.10
C PHE A 65 -19.11 9.90 0.58
N GLU A 66 -20.31 9.54 1.02
CA GLU A 66 -21.03 10.35 1.99
C GLU A 66 -20.18 10.34 3.27
N PHE A 67 -19.99 11.51 3.88
CA PHE A 67 -19.17 11.71 5.10
C PHE A 67 -19.75 10.95 6.30
N ASN A 68 -19.69 9.63 6.28
CA ASN A 68 -20.10 8.77 7.36
C ASN A 68 -18.84 8.30 8.08
N LEU A 69 -18.73 8.63 9.37
CA LEU A 69 -17.60 8.28 10.23
C LEU A 69 -17.29 6.78 10.17
N HIS A 70 -18.31 5.95 9.97
CA HIS A 70 -18.16 4.50 9.83
C HIS A 70 -17.40 4.10 8.56
N SER A 71 -17.63 4.78 7.43
CA SER A 71 -16.88 4.58 6.18
C SER A 71 -15.44 5.05 6.33
N ALA A 72 -15.21 6.17 7.02
CA ALA A 72 -13.86 6.68 7.32
C ALA A 72 -13.07 5.71 8.22
N VAL A 73 -13.71 5.17 9.27
CA VAL A 73 -13.13 4.15 10.16
C VAL A 73 -12.84 2.86 9.37
N ARG A 74 -13.73 2.43 8.47
CA ARG A 74 -13.48 1.26 7.62
C ARG A 74 -12.31 1.48 6.68
N VAL A 75 -12.15 2.67 6.11
CA VAL A 75 -10.99 3.05 5.28
C VAL A 75 -9.70 3.07 6.11
N LEU A 76 -9.74 3.60 7.33
CA LEU A 76 -8.60 3.60 8.24
C LEU A 76 -8.19 2.17 8.62
N TRP A 77 -9.15 1.32 8.99
CA TRP A 77 -8.89 -0.09 9.30
C TRP A 77 -8.37 -0.87 8.08
N ALA A 78 -9.09 -0.80 6.95
CA ALA A 78 -8.78 -1.54 5.72
C ALA A 78 -7.50 -1.06 5.02
N GLY A 79 -7.23 0.25 5.10
CA GLY A 79 -6.22 0.90 4.29
C GLY A 79 -4.98 1.38 5.03
N ALA A 80 -5.04 1.50 6.36
CA ALA A 80 -3.94 2.06 7.16
C ALA A 80 -3.56 1.24 8.40
N LEU A 81 -4.39 0.29 8.85
CA LEU A 81 -4.15 -0.48 10.09
C LEU A 81 -3.81 -1.94 9.82
N ILE A 82 -4.66 -2.64 9.08
CA ILE A 82 -4.41 -4.04 8.67
C ILE A 82 -3.17 -4.16 7.76
N PRO A 83 -2.95 -3.26 6.78
CA PRO A 83 -1.82 -3.40 5.89
C PRO A 83 -0.48 -3.31 6.64
N PRO A 84 -0.17 -2.27 7.45
CA PRO A 84 1.09 -2.21 8.21
C PRO A 84 1.37 -3.42 9.09
N LEU A 85 0.34 -4.03 9.67
CA LEU A 85 0.49 -5.25 10.47
C LEU A 85 0.87 -6.47 9.62
N LEU A 86 0.28 -6.60 8.43
CA LEU A 86 0.62 -7.66 7.48
C LEU A 86 2.01 -7.44 6.86
N GLY A 87 2.34 -6.22 6.45
CA GLY A 87 3.66 -5.92 5.91
C GLY A 87 4.76 -6.02 6.98
N ALA A 88 4.51 -5.61 8.22
CA ALA A 88 5.43 -5.86 9.32
C ALA A 88 5.65 -7.37 9.56
N SER A 89 4.60 -8.19 9.45
CA SER A 89 4.71 -9.65 9.58
C SER A 89 5.53 -10.27 8.44
N VAL A 90 5.33 -9.83 7.19
CA VAL A 90 6.12 -10.27 6.04
C VAL A 90 7.58 -9.80 6.15
N GLY A 91 7.80 -8.55 6.56
CA GLY A 91 9.14 -8.01 6.81
C GLY A 91 9.88 -8.78 7.89
N ALA A 92 9.21 -9.17 8.97
CA ALA A 92 9.79 -9.96 10.06
C ALA A 92 10.16 -11.40 9.67
N VAL A 93 9.61 -11.94 8.58
CA VAL A 93 10.01 -13.26 8.04
C VAL A 93 11.20 -13.15 7.09
N LEU A 94 11.40 -11.99 6.48
CA LEU A 94 12.43 -11.75 5.45
C LEU A 94 13.73 -11.14 6.00
N VAL A 95 13.73 -10.68 7.26
CA VAL A 95 14.86 -10.12 8.00
C VAL A 95 15.27 -11.08 9.10
#